data_AF-A0A3D2SM91-F1
#
_entry.id   AF-A0A3D2SM91-F1
#
_cell.length_a   1.000
_cell.length_b   1.000
_cell.length_c   1.000
_cell.angle_alpha   90.00
_cell.angle_beta   90.00
_cell.angle_gamma   90.00
#
_symmetry.space_group_name_H-M   'P 1'
#
loop_
_entity.id
_entity.type
_entity.pdbx_description
1 polymer ?
#
loop_
_entity_poly.entity_id
_entity_poly.type
_entity_poly.pdbx_seq_one_letter_code
_entity_poly.pdbx_strand_id
1 'polypeptide(L)'
;MNLVAKEYIAAQDPQNPGVLILSKFAGAAEQMTDALVVDPTDREAMSTALETALNMPLAERKSRYQKLIHGLSIYDINDWCQDFLNDLECTQYLHNFEYENILSSVLFYPDASSSYRI
;
A
#
# COMPACT_ATOMS: atom_id res chain seq x y z
N MET A 1 -5.79 1.98 -1.97
CA MET A 1 -5.40 3.36 -1.62
C MET A 1 -6.60 4.30 -1.71
N ASN A 2 -6.80 5.17 -0.73
CA ASN A 2 -7.78 6.28 -0.77
C ASN A 2 -7.02 7.60 -0.59
N LEU A 3 -6.79 8.32 -1.68
CA LEU A 3 -5.97 9.54 -1.67
C LEU A 3 -6.67 10.70 -0.96
N VAL A 4 -8.00 10.80 -1.08
CA VAL A 4 -8.79 11.84 -0.41
C VAL A 4 -8.61 11.79 1.11
N ALA A 5 -8.49 10.59 1.69
CA ALA A 5 -8.21 10.42 3.12
C ALA A 5 -6.83 10.97 3.51
N LYS A 6 -5.81 10.75 2.66
CA LYS A 6 -4.44 11.25 2.87
C LYS A 6 -4.39 12.78 2.74
N GLU A 7 -5.02 13.32 1.69
CA GLU A 7 -5.14 14.76 1.44
C GLU A 7 -5.88 15.48 2.56
N TYR A 8 -6.97 14.87 3.08
CA TYR A 8 -7.71 15.41 4.21
C TYR A 8 -6.82 15.64 5.43
N ILE A 9 -5.98 14.66 5.78
CA ILE A 9 -5.02 14.79 6.88
C ILE A 9 -3.94 15.82 6.55
N ALA A 10 -3.36 15.77 5.36
CA ALA A 10 -2.31 16.72 4.95
C ALA A 10 -2.78 18.19 4.99
N ALA A 11 -4.07 18.45 4.75
CA ALA A 11 -4.65 19.78 4.74
C ALA A 11 -5.09 20.33 6.11
N GLN A 12 -5.03 19.54 7.19
CA GLN A 12 -5.48 20.00 8.52
C GLN A 12 -4.50 21.00 9.15
N ASP A 13 -5.04 21.96 9.91
CA ASP A 13 -4.26 22.81 10.82
C ASP A 13 -3.76 21.97 12.02
N PRO A 14 -2.44 21.85 12.25
CA PRO A 14 -1.89 21.13 13.40
C PRO A 14 -2.35 21.67 14.77
N GLN A 15 -2.77 22.94 14.85
CA GLN A 15 -3.24 23.54 16.10
C GLN A 15 -4.69 23.20 16.42
N ASN A 16 -5.50 22.84 15.43
CA ASN A 16 -6.90 22.44 15.59
C ASN A 16 -7.36 21.46 14.50
N PRO A 17 -6.77 20.24 14.45
CA PRO A 17 -7.05 19.29 13.38
C PRO A 17 -8.42 18.64 13.54
N GLY A 18 -9.06 18.32 12.42
CA GLY A 18 -10.26 17.49 12.38
C GLY A 18 -9.99 16.02 12.70
N VAL A 19 -11.05 15.20 12.61
CA VAL A 19 -10.99 13.75 12.83
C VAL A 19 -11.35 13.03 11.54
N LEU A 20 -10.47 12.14 11.09
CA LEU A 20 -10.73 11.30 9.93
C LEU A 20 -11.56 10.09 10.35
N ILE A 21 -12.74 9.93 9.75
CA ILE A 21 -13.53 8.70 9.77
C ILE A 21 -13.29 7.97 8.46
N LEU A 22 -12.93 6.70 8.52
CA LEU A 22 -12.49 5.94 7.35
C LEU A 22 -13.18 4.58 7.29
N SER A 23 -13.63 4.20 6.10
CA SER A 23 -14.16 2.84 5.88
C SER A 23 -13.06 1.80 6.08
N LYS A 24 -13.37 0.71 6.78
CA LYS A 24 -12.47 -0.46 6.91
C LYS A 24 -12.09 -1.10 5.59
N PHE A 25 -12.90 -0.89 4.54
CA PHE A 25 -12.66 -1.40 3.20
C PHE A 25 -11.82 -0.45 2.34
N ALA A 26 -11.55 0.78 2.82
CA ALA A 26 -10.66 1.67 2.11
C ALA A 26 -9.24 1.12 2.20
N GLY A 27 -8.56 0.94 1.07
CA GLY A 27 -7.15 0.53 1.06
C GLY A 27 -6.17 1.59 1.59
N ALA A 28 -6.63 2.57 2.38
CA ALA A 28 -5.81 3.44 3.23
C ALA A 28 -5.95 3.07 4.72
N ALA A 29 -6.96 2.28 5.10
CA ALA A 29 -7.24 1.91 6.48
C ALA A 29 -6.09 1.13 7.13
N GLU A 30 -5.36 0.33 6.34
CA GLU A 30 -4.17 -0.38 6.81
C GLU A 30 -3.03 0.57 7.22
N GLN A 31 -2.91 1.72 6.56
CA GLN A 31 -1.85 2.71 6.82
C GLN A 31 -2.29 3.80 7.81
N MET A 32 -3.60 4.00 7.98
CA MET A 32 -4.19 5.11 8.74
C MET A 32 -4.92 4.61 9.99
N THR A 33 -4.24 3.80 10.80
CA THR A 33 -4.82 3.06 11.94
C THR A 33 -5.34 3.95 13.07
N ASP A 34 -4.85 5.19 13.19
CA ASP A 34 -5.35 6.17 14.17
C ASP A 34 -6.63 6.92 13.73
N ALA A 35 -7.12 6.65 12.51
CA ALA A 35 -8.44 7.11 12.07
C ALA A 35 -9.57 6.36 12.83
N LEU A 36 -10.77 6.93 12.85
CA LEU A 36 -11.95 6.20 13.28
C LEU A 36 -12.39 5.26 12.16
N VAL A 37 -11.95 3.99 12.25
CA VAL A 37 -12.26 2.96 11.25
C VAL A 37 -13.67 2.41 11.50
N VAL A 38 -14.52 2.47 10.47
CA VAL A 38 -15.93 2.05 10.53
C VAL A 38 -16.30 1.09 9.41
N ASP A 39 -17.30 0.24 9.67
CA ASP A 39 -17.98 -0.49 8.61
C ASP A 39 -19.07 0.43 8.01
N PRO A 40 -19.00 0.79 6.71
CA PRO A 40 -20.00 1.65 6.09
C PRO A 40 -21.40 1.01 5.98
N THR A 41 -21.51 -0.32 6.14
CA THR A 41 -22.80 -1.01 6.15
C THR A 41 -23.49 -0.96 7.51
N ASP A 42 -22.76 -0.58 8.56
CA ASP A 42 -23.30 -0.41 9.92
C ASP A 42 -23.63 1.07 10.17
N ARG A 43 -24.92 1.39 10.05
CA ARG A 43 -25.43 2.76 10.21
C ARG A 43 -25.26 3.28 11.64
N GLU A 44 -25.37 2.41 12.64
CA GLU A 44 -25.24 2.81 14.05
C GLU A 44 -23.78 3.09 14.40
N ALA A 45 -22.85 2.25 13.94
CA ALA A 45 -21.43 2.48 14.09
C ALA A 45 -20.99 3.79 13.40
N MET A 46 -21.50 4.07 12.19
CA MET A 46 -21.23 5.34 11.51
C MET A 46 -21.74 6.55 12.31
N SER A 47 -22.97 6.50 12.82
CA SER A 47 -23.53 7.59 13.63
C SER A 47 -22.71 7.82 14.89
N THR A 48 -22.34 6.74 15.58
CA THR A 48 -21.51 6.78 16.79
C THR A 48 -20.12 7.35 16.49
N ALA A 49 -19.51 6.99 15.37
CA ALA A 49 -18.21 7.52 14.96
C ALA A 49 -18.28 9.02 14.63
N LEU A 50 -19.37 9.48 14.00
CA LEU A 50 -19.61 10.91 13.74
C LEU A 50 -19.77 11.70 15.05
N GLU A 51 -20.59 11.19 15.96
CA GLU A 51 -20.76 11.80 17.29
C GLU A 51 -19.44 11.86 18.05
N THR A 52 -18.67 10.77 18.03
CA THR A 52 -17.35 10.70 18.65
C THR A 52 -16.40 11.73 18.02
N ALA A 53 -16.35 11.82 16.70
CA ALA A 53 -15.50 12.76 15.98
C ALA A 53 -15.82 14.23 16.33
N LEU A 54 -17.11 14.58 16.40
CA LEU A 54 -17.57 15.93 16.72
C LEU A 54 -17.28 16.32 18.17
N ASN A 55 -17.36 15.37 19.09
CA ASN A 55 -17.14 15.60 20.52
C ASN A 55 -15.70 15.33 20.97
N MET A 56 -14.80 14.93 20.06
CA MET A 56 -13.44 14.54 20.41
C MET A 56 -12.62 15.71 20.99
N PRO A 57 -12.05 15.57 22.20
CA PRO A 57 -11.22 16.60 22.80
C PRO A 57 -10.03 16.97 21.91
N LEU A 58 -9.65 18.25 21.92
CA LEU A 58 -8.56 18.77 21.09
C LEU A 58 -7.24 18.00 21.27
N ALA A 59 -6.92 17.59 22.50
CA ALA A 59 -5.70 16.83 22.80
C ALA A 59 -5.68 15.48 22.08
N GLU A 60 -6.82 14.77 22.03
CA GLU A 60 -6.94 13.50 21.32
C GLU A 60 -6.87 13.71 19.81
N ARG A 61 -7.57 14.73 19.28
CA ARG A 61 -7.51 15.08 17.84
C ARG A 61 -6.08 15.33 17.39
N LYS A 62 -5.32 16.10 18.17
CA LYS A 62 -3.89 16.36 17.91
C LYS A 62 -3.05 15.10 17.94
N SER A 63 -3.24 14.24 18.95
CA SER A 63 -2.50 12.97 19.07
C SER A 63 -2.73 12.06 17.86
N ARG A 64 -3.98 11.88 17.44
CA ARG A 64 -4.32 11.09 16.24
C ARG A 64 -3.75 11.72 14.97
N TYR A 65 -3.94 13.03 14.79
CA TYR A 65 -3.40 13.76 13.65
C TYR A 65 -1.88 13.60 13.52
N GLN A 66 -1.14 13.75 14.62
CA GLN A 66 0.33 13.63 14.62
C GLN A 66 0.80 12.26 14.15
N LYS A 67 0.12 11.19 14.54
CA LYS A 67 0.45 9.84 14.09
C LYS A 67 0.11 9.63 12.62
N LEU A 68 -1.05 10.12 12.18
CA LEU A 68 -1.48 10.01 10.78
C LEU A 68 -0.58 10.81 9.83
N ILE A 69 -0.20 12.04 10.19
CA ILE A 69 0.70 12.86 9.38
C ILE A 69 2.13 12.30 9.38
N HIS A 70 2.58 11.72 10.50
CA HIS A 70 3.86 11.02 10.53
C HIS A 70 3.87 9.81 9.60
N GLY A 71 2.83 8.97 9.63
CA GLY A 71 2.68 7.84 8.70
C GLY A 71 2.71 8.26 7.22
N LEU A 72 2.13 9.41 6.88
CA LEU A 72 2.18 9.99 5.53
C LEU A 72 3.59 10.42 5.10
N SER A 73 4.43 10.84 6.04
CA SER A 73 5.81 11.27 5.76
C SER A 73 6.81 10.13 5.53
N ILE A 74 6.45 8.90 5.91
CA ILE A 74 7.34 7.73 5.85
C ILE A 74 7.35 7.07 4.46
N TYR A 75 6.29 7.26 3.67
CA TYR A 75 6.16 6.61 2.36
C TYR A 75 5.53 7.58 1.35
N ASP A 76 6.39 8.22 0.56
CA ASP A 76 6.00 9.19 -0.44
C ASP A 76 5.70 8.54 -1.81
N ILE A 77 5.37 9.38 -2.81
CA ILE A 77 5.08 8.90 -4.17
C ILE A 77 6.33 8.32 -4.86
N ASN A 78 7.53 8.79 -4.48
CA ASN A 78 8.80 8.33 -5.04
C ASN A 78 9.14 6.95 -4.49
N ASP A 79 8.91 6.71 -3.20
CA ASP A 79 9.08 5.39 -2.58
C ASP A 79 8.21 4.35 -3.30
N TRP A 80 6.93 4.68 -3.53
CA TRP A 80 6.03 3.82 -4.29
C TRP A 80 6.50 3.58 -5.73
N CYS A 81 6.95 4.64 -6.41
CA CYS A 81 7.42 4.53 -7.79
C CYS A 81 8.68 3.66 -7.88
N GLN A 82 9.60 3.83 -6.94
CA GLN A 82 10.84 3.06 -6.89
C GLN A 82 10.56 1.58 -6.58
N ASP A 83 9.68 1.29 -5.63
CA ASP A 83 9.26 -0.08 -5.32
C ASP A 83 8.63 -0.75 -6.56
N PHE A 84 7.74 -0.03 -7.27
CA PHE A 84 7.12 -0.54 -8.48
C PHE A 84 8.13 -0.81 -9.61
N LEU A 85 9.11 0.07 -9.80
CA LEU A 85 10.19 -0.13 -10.79
C LEU A 85 11.09 -1.30 -10.40
N ASN A 86 11.45 -1.42 -9.12
CA ASN A 86 12.25 -2.52 -8.61
C ASN A 86 11.55 -3.88 -8.82
N ASP A 87 10.24 -3.96 -8.58
CA ASP A 87 9.44 -5.17 -8.81
C ASP A 87 9.42 -5.57 -10.30
N LEU A 88 9.32 -4.59 -11.21
CA LEU A 88 9.40 -4.82 -12.65
C LEU A 88 10.79 -5.34 -13.08
N GLU A 89 11.87 -4.72 -12.57
CA GLU A 89 13.23 -5.17 -12.84
C GLU A 89 13.48 -6.59 -12.32
N CYS A 90 13.07 -6.89 -11.08
CA CYS A 90 13.16 -8.23 -10.48
C CYS A 90 12.46 -9.28 -11.33
N THR A 91 11.27 -8.97 -11.86
CA THR A 91 10.53 -9.87 -12.75
C THR A 91 11.32 -10.14 -14.05
N GLN A 92 11.97 -9.12 -14.60
CA GLN A 92 12.78 -9.27 -15.81
C GLN A 92 14.07 -10.07 -15.57
N TYR A 93 14.70 -9.94 -14.39
CA TYR A 93 15.85 -10.76 -14.00
C TYR A 93 15.49 -12.24 -13.84
N LEU A 94 14.37 -12.56 -13.21
CA LEU A 94 13.92 -13.95 -13.05
C LEU A 94 13.64 -14.61 -14.41
N HIS A 95 13.02 -13.88 -15.33
CA HIS A 95 12.75 -14.38 -16.68
C HIS A 95 14.05 -14.58 -17.47
N ASN A 96 15.01 -13.65 -17.39
CA ASN A 96 16.31 -13.81 -18.06
C ASN A 96 17.14 -14.96 -17.46
N PHE A 97 17.08 -15.19 -16.15
CA PHE A 97 17.74 -16.31 -15.48
C PHE A 97 17.16 -17.67 -15.88
N GLU A 98 15.84 -17.78 -16.06
CA GLU A 98 15.22 -19.01 -16.54
C GLU A 98 15.58 -19.27 -18.01
N TYR A 99 15.62 -18.23 -18.87
CA TYR A 99 16.05 -18.39 -20.27
C TYR A 99 17.52 -18.81 -20.41
N GLU A 100 18.43 -18.21 -19.65
CA GLU A 100 19.85 -18.61 -19.61
C GLU A 100 20.02 -20.06 -19.09
N ASN A 101 19.25 -20.48 -18.08
CA ASN A 101 19.26 -21.86 -17.57
C ASN A 101 18.64 -22.88 -18.55
N ILE A 102 17.58 -22.49 -19.27
CA ILE A 102 16.96 -23.34 -20.29
C ILE A 102 17.89 -23.44 -21.51
N LEU A 103 18.47 -22.34 -21.99
CA LEU A 103 19.40 -22.37 -23.12
C LEU A 103 20.68 -23.14 -22.80
N SER A 104 21.24 -22.99 -21.59
CA SER A 104 22.40 -23.78 -21.16
C SER A 104 22.09 -25.26 -21.00
N SER A 105 20.91 -25.66 -20.52
CA SER A 105 20.51 -27.08 -20.46
C SER A 105 20.20 -27.69 -21.83
N VAL A 106 19.74 -26.90 -22.81
CA VAL A 106 19.49 -27.36 -24.19
C VAL A 106 20.76 -27.37 -25.05
N LEU A 107 21.67 -26.40 -24.87
CA LEU A 107 22.95 -26.33 -25.58
C LEU A 107 24.01 -27.33 -25.05
N PHE A 108 23.78 -27.92 -23.88
CA PHE A 108 24.61 -28.99 -23.30
C PHE A 108 24.02 -30.40 -23.55
N TYR A 109 23.35 -30.62 -24.68
CA TYR A 109 23.10 -31.98 -25.15
C TYR A 109 24.35 -32.49 -25.89
N PRO A 110 25.06 -33.52 -25.38
CA PRO A 110 26.12 -34.15 -26.14
C PRO A 110 25.49 -34.83 -27.36
N ASP A 111 25.92 -34.38 -28.53
CA ASP A 111 25.62 -34.87 -29.87
C ASP A 111 24.99 -36.27 -29.93
N ALA A 112 23.68 -36.34 -30.16
CA ALA A 112 22.97 -37.56 -30.52
C ALA A 112 23.18 -37.87 -32.02
N SER A 113 24.42 -37.90 -32.48
CA SER A 113 24.78 -38.38 -33.81
C SER A 113 25.02 -39.88 -33.79
N SER A 114 23.93 -40.66 -33.68
CA SER A 114 23.95 -42.03 -34.21
C SER A 114 22.55 -42.55 -34.50
N SER A 115 22.43 -43.14 -35.69
CA SER A 115 21.37 -44.04 -36.14
C SER A 115 20.05 -43.44 -36.67
N TYR A 116 20.12 -42.86 -37.87
CA TYR A 116 19.18 -43.21 -38.94
C TYR A 116 19.97 -43.64 -40.17
N ARG A 117 20.14 -44.96 -40.35
CA ARG A 117 20.45 -45.59 -41.65
C ARG A 117 19.14 -46.14 -42.22
N ILE A 118 18.78 -45.67 -43.40
CA ILE A 118 18.00 -46.44 -44.38
C ILE A 118 18.98 -47.39 -45.07
#